data_AF-A0A820KRU6-F1
#
_entry.id   AF-A0A820KRU6-F1
#
_cell.length_a   1.000
_cell.length_b   1.000
_cell.length_c   1.000
_cell.angle_alpha   90.00
_cell.angle_beta   90.00
_cell.angle_gamma   90.00
#
_symmetry.space_group_name_H-M   'P 1'
#
loop_
_entity.id
_entity.type
_entity.pdbx_description
1 polymer ?
#
loop_
_entity_poly.entity_id
_entity_poly.type
_entity_poly.pdbx_seq_one_letter_code
_entity_poly.pdbx_strand_id
1 'polypeptide(L)'
;IDIQNLLRDSLPQLSTACSKYIEQHLHQYHYDSDRQVFTEELAANILYSFKHDFNGLLMATKGYPAALKGDLQTVDAFLKRYPLYKDKPGFWGTTLLYSAARNNHVRLVQHLIETLGCSVNAQNESEMTFALINDNDNRANNPDLPYNPDPKFASTALHAASFNNNLEVVKYLIDKGANYFLRNQLGETPIQNGKNHQAIQDYFKDFLVPSYTTIPNASLPTEPILDCHDRKPYNCI
;
A
#
# COMPACT_ATOMS: atom_id res chain seq x y z
N ILE A 1 27.36 13.23 -15.48
CA ILE A 1 26.20 12.41 -15.91
C ILE A 1 25.08 13.38 -16.15
N ASP A 2 24.57 13.43 -17.37
CA ASP A 2 23.49 14.32 -17.76
C ASP A 2 22.16 13.71 -17.32
N ILE A 3 21.50 14.32 -16.33
CA ILE A 3 20.21 13.86 -15.80
C ILE A 3 19.13 13.88 -16.88
N GLN A 4 19.20 14.84 -17.82
CA GLN A 4 18.23 14.92 -18.90
C GLN A 4 18.33 13.70 -19.82
N ASN A 5 19.53 13.20 -20.09
CA ASN A 5 19.71 11.97 -20.86
C ASN A 5 19.21 10.76 -20.09
N LEU A 6 19.45 10.69 -18.76
CA LEU A 6 18.91 9.60 -17.93
C LEU A 6 17.38 9.53 -17.98
N LEU A 7 16.70 10.68 -17.87
CA LEU A 7 15.24 10.76 -18.00
C LEU A 7 14.77 10.36 -19.40
N ARG A 8 15.40 10.92 -20.43
CA ARG A 8 15.09 10.65 -21.84
C ARG A 8 15.26 9.19 -22.21
N ASP A 9 16.26 8.51 -21.65
CA ASP A 9 16.50 7.10 -21.93
C ASP A 9 15.55 6.19 -21.15
N SER A 10 15.13 6.59 -19.95
CA SER A 10 14.36 5.74 -19.03
C SER A 10 12.84 5.88 -19.20
N LEU A 11 12.30 7.10 -19.26
CA LEU A 11 10.85 7.34 -19.24
C LEU A 11 10.10 6.71 -20.44
N PRO A 12 10.63 6.73 -21.68
CA PRO A 12 9.93 6.12 -22.82
C PRO A 12 9.81 4.60 -22.75
N GLN A 13 10.58 3.93 -21.89
CA GLN A 13 10.52 2.48 -21.69
C GLN A 13 9.48 2.07 -20.64
N LEU A 14 8.89 3.03 -19.93
CA LEU A 14 7.92 2.81 -18.88
C LEU A 14 6.49 2.89 -19.43
N SER A 15 5.56 2.23 -18.75
CA SER A 15 4.14 2.44 -19.02
C SER A 15 3.74 3.88 -18.66
N THR A 16 2.70 4.40 -19.31
CA THR A 16 2.19 5.76 -19.05
C THR A 16 1.94 6.03 -17.57
N ALA A 17 1.41 5.04 -16.83
CA ALA A 17 1.17 5.15 -15.40
C ALA A 17 2.48 5.28 -14.59
N CYS A 18 3.50 4.50 -14.94
CA CYS A 18 4.82 4.58 -14.31
C CYS A 18 5.50 5.92 -14.62
N SER A 19 5.47 6.37 -15.88
CA SER A 19 6.05 7.66 -16.27
C SER A 19 5.42 8.82 -15.52
N LYS A 20 4.08 8.89 -15.48
CA LYS A 20 3.34 9.93 -14.72
C LYS A 20 3.67 9.91 -13.23
N TYR A 21 3.74 8.72 -12.61
CA TYR A 21 4.13 8.58 -11.21
C TYR A 21 5.53 9.15 -10.95
N ILE A 22 6.49 8.85 -11.81
CA ILE A 22 7.85 9.39 -11.68
C ILE A 22 7.83 10.90 -11.88
N GLU A 23 7.19 11.40 -12.94
CA GLU A 23 7.11 12.83 -13.27
C GLU A 23 6.52 13.66 -12.13
N GLN A 24 5.46 13.19 -11.47
CA GLN A 24 4.88 13.84 -10.29
C GLN A 24 5.90 14.00 -9.15
N HIS A 25 6.76 13.01 -8.95
CA HIS A 25 7.82 13.10 -7.94
C HIS A 25 9.01 13.96 -8.39
N LEU A 26 9.14 14.22 -9.70
CA LEU A 26 10.16 15.14 -10.23
C LEU A 26 9.77 16.61 -10.07
N HIS A 27 8.50 16.93 -9.78
CA HIS A 27 8.05 18.31 -9.54
C HIS A 27 8.80 18.98 -8.38
N GLN A 28 9.17 18.21 -7.33
CA GLN A 28 9.99 18.72 -6.21
C GLN A 28 11.39 19.18 -6.65
N TYR A 29 11.82 18.78 -7.85
CA TYR A 29 13.09 19.15 -8.47
C TYR A 29 12.90 20.19 -9.58
N HIS A 30 11.74 20.85 -9.64
CA HIS A 30 11.41 21.84 -10.68
C HIS A 30 11.42 21.25 -12.11
N TYR A 31 10.97 20.00 -12.26
CA TYR A 31 10.76 19.37 -13.55
C TYR A 31 9.40 19.77 -14.15
N ASP A 32 9.42 20.33 -15.36
CA ASP A 32 8.25 20.62 -16.18
C ASP A 32 7.92 19.37 -17.03
N SER A 33 6.85 18.66 -16.65
CA SER A 33 6.39 17.45 -17.35
C SER A 33 5.97 17.70 -18.80
N ASP A 34 5.38 18.87 -19.09
CA ASP A 34 4.88 19.19 -20.43
C ASP A 34 6.03 19.49 -21.40
N ARG A 35 7.07 20.17 -20.90
CA ARG A 35 8.28 20.51 -21.68
C ARG A 35 9.37 19.46 -21.58
N GLN A 36 9.22 18.48 -20.68
CA GLN A 36 10.19 17.45 -20.35
C GLN A 36 11.58 17.99 -19.99
N VAL A 37 11.64 19.11 -19.26
CA VAL A 37 12.89 19.76 -18.86
C VAL A 37 12.85 20.22 -17.40
N PHE A 38 14.01 20.39 -16.78
CA PHE A 38 14.11 21.12 -15.51
C PHE A 38 14.07 22.61 -15.80
N THR A 39 13.25 23.36 -15.05
CA THR A 39 13.12 24.82 -15.21
C THR A 39 14.24 25.57 -14.51
N GLU A 40 15.04 24.88 -13.69
CA GLU A 40 16.20 25.42 -12.98
C GLU A 40 17.39 24.45 -13.09
N GLU A 41 18.61 24.99 -13.02
CA GLU A 41 19.82 24.16 -13.02
C GLU A 41 19.96 23.44 -11.67
N LEU A 42 20.01 22.11 -11.69
CA LEU A 42 20.19 21.32 -10.47
C LEU A 42 21.60 21.55 -9.92
N ALA A 43 21.68 22.21 -8.77
CA ALA A 43 22.94 22.44 -8.08
C ALA A 43 23.68 21.12 -7.82
N ALA A 44 25.01 21.15 -7.89
CA ALA A 44 25.85 19.94 -7.80
C ALA A 44 25.62 19.12 -6.52
N ASN A 45 25.26 19.77 -5.42
CA ASN A 45 24.93 19.15 -4.14
C ASN A 45 23.61 18.36 -4.15
N ILE A 46 22.69 18.64 -5.08
CA ILE A 46 21.39 17.96 -5.22
C ILE A 46 21.48 16.79 -6.22
N LEU A 47 22.48 16.77 -7.11
CA LEU A 47 22.62 15.72 -8.14
C LEU A 47 22.69 14.29 -7.56
N TYR A 48 23.38 14.12 -6.42
CA TYR A 48 23.50 12.80 -5.80
C TYR A 48 22.19 12.31 -5.20
N SER A 49 21.49 13.16 -4.43
CA SER A 49 20.18 12.84 -3.86
C SER A 49 19.14 12.62 -4.95
N PHE A 50 19.13 13.48 -5.98
CA PHE A 50 18.29 13.31 -7.16
C PHE A 50 18.49 11.93 -7.79
N LYS A 51 19.75 11.56 -8.09
CA LYS A 51 20.04 10.29 -8.76
C LYS A 51 19.62 9.10 -7.89
N HIS A 52 19.84 9.19 -6.58
CA HIS A 52 19.41 8.15 -5.66
C HIS A 52 17.87 8.01 -5.65
N ASP A 53 17.16 9.12 -5.52
CA ASP A 53 15.69 9.15 -5.46
C ASP A 53 15.07 8.72 -6.78
N PHE A 54 15.61 9.19 -7.91
CA PHE A 54 15.17 8.77 -9.24
C PHE A 54 15.35 7.27 -9.46
N ASN A 55 16.48 6.69 -9.04
CA ASN A 55 16.63 5.23 -9.09
C ASN A 55 15.67 4.51 -8.14
N GLY A 56 15.34 5.11 -6.99
CA GLY A 56 14.29 4.61 -6.11
C GLY A 56 12.92 4.57 -6.79
N LEU A 57 12.58 5.63 -7.51
CA LEU A 57 11.35 5.73 -8.30
C LEU A 57 11.32 4.70 -9.43
N LEU A 58 12.43 4.51 -10.16
CA LEU A 58 12.53 3.47 -11.18
C LEU A 58 12.37 2.07 -10.57
N MET A 59 12.99 1.81 -9.41
CA MET A 59 12.87 0.51 -8.75
C MET A 59 11.47 0.28 -8.17
N ALA A 60 10.78 1.34 -7.74
CA ALA A 60 9.38 1.28 -7.35
C ALA A 60 8.48 0.76 -8.48
N THR A 61 8.75 1.13 -9.74
CA THR A 61 7.98 0.62 -10.91
C THR A 61 8.03 -0.91 -11.04
N LYS A 62 9.05 -1.56 -10.44
CA LYS A 62 9.22 -3.02 -10.40
C LYS A 62 8.79 -3.63 -9.05
N GLY A 63 9.09 -2.93 -7.96
CA GLY A 63 8.82 -3.39 -6.59
C GLY A 63 7.33 -3.56 -6.27
N TYR A 64 6.48 -2.63 -6.70
CA TYR A 64 5.03 -2.75 -6.46
C TYR A 64 4.38 -3.91 -7.23
N PRO A 65 4.65 -4.11 -8.55
CA PRO A 65 4.23 -5.33 -9.25
C PRO A 65 4.77 -6.61 -8.63
N ALA A 66 6.02 -6.60 -8.14
CA ALA A 66 6.59 -7.76 -7.46
C ALA A 66 5.80 -8.12 -6.20
N ALA A 67 5.39 -7.14 -5.40
CA ALA A 67 4.56 -7.40 -4.22
C ALA A 67 3.18 -7.98 -4.57
N LEU A 68 2.56 -7.50 -5.64
CA LEU A 68 1.32 -8.04 -6.17
C LEU A 68 1.45 -9.51 -6.58
N LYS A 69 2.61 -9.90 -7.13
CA LYS A 69 2.91 -11.27 -7.59
C LYS A 69 3.52 -12.15 -6.49
N GLY A 70 3.81 -11.61 -5.31
CA GLY A 70 4.41 -12.34 -4.20
C GLY A 70 5.91 -12.59 -4.37
N ASP A 71 6.57 -11.86 -5.27
CA ASP A 71 8.01 -11.97 -5.50
C ASP A 71 8.78 -11.30 -4.35
N LEU A 72 9.07 -12.11 -3.33
CA LEU A 72 9.77 -11.70 -2.12
C LEU A 72 11.17 -11.17 -2.41
N GLN A 73 11.90 -11.76 -3.35
CA GLN A 73 13.31 -11.41 -3.58
C GLN A 73 13.42 -10.00 -4.16
N THR A 74 12.58 -9.67 -5.14
CA THR A 74 12.55 -8.34 -5.74
C THR A 74 12.10 -7.28 -4.72
N VAL A 75 11.09 -7.58 -3.89
CA VAL A 75 10.63 -6.66 -2.84
C VAL A 75 11.69 -6.44 -1.75
N ASP A 76 12.36 -7.51 -1.31
CA ASP A 76 13.43 -7.44 -0.31
C ASP A 76 14.61 -6.60 -0.81
N ALA A 77 15.08 -6.86 -2.03
CA ALA A 77 16.16 -6.08 -2.64
C ALA A 77 15.76 -4.60 -2.81
N PHE A 78 14.51 -4.33 -3.19
CA PHE A 78 14.00 -2.98 -3.34
C PHE A 78 14.00 -2.22 -2.02
N LEU A 79 13.37 -2.75 -0.96
CA LEU A 79 13.25 -2.04 0.31
C LEU A 79 14.55 -1.99 1.12
N LYS A 80 15.45 -2.96 0.99
CA LYS A 80 16.80 -2.86 1.58
C LYS A 80 17.60 -1.71 0.98
N ARG A 81 17.42 -1.43 -0.32
CA ARG A 81 18.11 -0.34 -0.99
C ARG A 81 17.41 1.00 -0.83
N TYR A 82 16.07 1.01 -0.79
CA TYR A 82 15.25 2.21 -0.72
C TYR A 82 14.20 2.09 0.41
N PRO A 83 14.62 2.12 1.68
CA PRO A 83 13.73 1.89 2.83
C PRO A 83 12.64 2.96 2.98
N LEU A 84 12.81 4.14 2.35
CA LEU A 84 11.81 5.21 2.34
C LEU A 84 10.47 4.83 1.70
N TYR A 85 10.40 3.72 0.95
CA TYR A 85 9.18 3.25 0.28
C TYR A 85 8.35 2.26 1.09
N LYS A 86 8.81 1.81 2.27
CA LYS A 86 8.20 0.70 3.01
C LYS A 86 6.68 0.82 3.23
N ASP A 87 6.19 2.04 3.41
CA ASP A 87 4.78 2.36 3.69
C ASP A 87 4.18 3.33 2.67
N LYS A 88 4.91 3.68 1.60
CA LYS A 88 4.43 4.62 0.60
C LYS A 88 3.50 3.91 -0.40
N PRO A 89 2.53 4.63 -0.98
CA PRO A 89 1.82 4.15 -2.14
C PRO A 89 2.71 4.21 -3.40
N GLY A 90 2.53 3.22 -4.28
CA GLY A 90 3.13 3.19 -5.61
C GLY A 90 2.27 3.86 -6.67
N PHE A 91 2.59 3.64 -7.94
CA PHE A 91 1.87 4.15 -9.11
C PHE A 91 0.44 3.57 -9.30
N TRP A 92 0.00 2.66 -8.43
CA TRP A 92 -1.39 2.19 -8.34
C TRP A 92 -2.08 2.68 -7.06
N GLY A 93 -1.46 3.60 -6.33
CA GLY A 93 -1.93 4.08 -5.04
C GLY A 93 -1.82 3.05 -3.92
N THR A 94 -1.30 1.84 -4.15
CA THR A 94 -1.23 0.76 -3.14
C THR A 94 0.13 0.67 -2.47
N THR A 95 0.15 0.31 -1.18
CA THR A 95 1.38 -0.05 -0.48
C THR A 95 1.82 -1.47 -0.85
N LEU A 96 3.08 -1.82 -0.57
CA LEU A 96 3.60 -3.18 -0.76
C LEU A 96 2.84 -4.19 0.10
N LEU A 97 2.58 -3.84 1.37
CA LEU A 97 1.84 -4.68 2.30
C LEU A 97 0.39 -4.88 1.86
N TYR A 98 -0.27 -3.83 1.35
CA TYR A 98 -1.62 -3.93 0.78
C TYR A 98 -1.65 -4.95 -0.37
N SER A 99 -0.71 -4.84 -1.32
CA SER A 99 -0.67 -5.71 -2.50
C SER A 99 -0.41 -7.17 -2.15
N ALA A 100 0.53 -7.42 -1.23
CA ALA A 100 0.82 -8.76 -0.73
C ALA A 100 -0.38 -9.37 -0.01
N ALA A 101 -1.04 -8.59 0.85
CA ALA A 101 -2.20 -9.03 1.62
C ALA A 101 -3.44 -9.29 0.76
N ARG A 102 -3.67 -8.46 -0.27
CA ARG A 102 -4.75 -8.61 -1.25
C ARG A 102 -4.69 -9.95 -1.99
N ASN A 103 -3.49 -10.40 -2.34
CA ASN A 103 -3.27 -11.59 -3.16
C ASN A 103 -2.79 -12.81 -2.35
N ASN A 104 -3.04 -12.80 -1.04
CA ASN A 104 -2.76 -13.92 -0.14
C ASN A 104 -1.28 -14.37 -0.09
N HIS A 105 -0.33 -13.44 -0.27
CA HIS A 105 1.10 -13.74 -0.22
C HIS A 105 1.61 -13.76 1.23
N VAL A 106 1.17 -14.74 2.02
CA VAL A 106 1.43 -14.83 3.48
C VAL A 106 2.93 -14.66 3.82
N ARG A 107 3.82 -15.35 3.10
CA ARG A 107 5.27 -15.25 3.32
C ARG A 107 5.82 -13.84 3.08
N LEU A 108 5.31 -13.15 2.07
CA LEU A 108 5.71 -11.78 1.78
C LEU A 108 5.14 -10.81 2.81
N VAL A 109 3.88 -11.00 3.24
CA VAL A 109 3.27 -10.22 4.33
C VAL A 109 4.10 -10.34 5.61
N GLN A 110 4.49 -11.57 5.97
CA GLN A 110 5.36 -11.85 7.11
C GLN A 110 6.69 -11.11 6.99
N HIS A 111 7.37 -11.27 5.86
CA HIS A 111 8.67 -10.66 5.62
C HIS A 111 8.63 -9.12 5.63
N LEU A 112 7.59 -8.52 5.04
CA LEU A 112 7.40 -7.06 5.03
C LEU A 112 7.28 -6.50 6.45
N ILE A 113 6.54 -7.18 7.33
CA ILE A 113 6.32 -6.74 8.71
C ILE A 113 7.53 -7.05 9.60
N GLU A 114 7.98 -8.29 9.62
CA GLU A 114 8.96 -8.78 10.60
C GLU A 114 10.40 -8.42 10.24
N THR A 115 10.74 -8.47 8.94
CA THR A 115 12.11 -8.23 8.48
C THR A 115 12.32 -6.80 8.00
N LEU A 116 11.35 -6.26 7.26
CA LEU A 116 11.48 -4.94 6.61
C LEU A 116 10.83 -3.80 7.40
N GLY A 117 10.12 -4.11 8.49
CA GLY A 117 9.56 -3.11 9.40
C GLY A 117 8.51 -2.19 8.76
N CYS A 118 7.74 -2.72 7.81
CA CYS A 118 6.55 -2.05 7.27
C CYS A 118 5.49 -1.90 8.36
N SER A 119 4.83 -0.75 8.39
CA SER A 119 3.72 -0.50 9.29
C SER A 119 2.53 -1.38 8.91
N VAL A 120 2.04 -2.16 9.87
CA VAL A 120 0.84 -3.00 9.71
C VAL A 120 -0.42 -2.18 9.36
N ASN A 121 -0.42 -0.90 9.74
CA ASN A 121 -1.54 0.03 9.59
C ASN A 121 -1.32 1.07 8.49
N ALA A 122 -0.28 0.93 7.65
CA ALA A 122 -0.08 1.82 6.51
C ALA A 122 -1.32 1.79 5.60
N GLN A 123 -1.90 2.97 5.38
CA GLN A 123 -2.99 3.16 4.42
C GLN A 123 -2.41 3.37 3.02
N ASN A 124 -3.09 2.80 2.04
CA ASN A 124 -2.89 3.16 0.64
C ASN A 124 -3.26 4.65 0.41
N GLU A 125 -3.01 5.16 -0.78
CA GLU A 125 -3.20 6.58 -1.11
C GLU A 125 -4.59 7.09 -0.69
N SER A 126 -4.64 8.25 -0.04
CA SER A 126 -5.87 8.87 0.49
C SER A 126 -6.50 9.88 -0.45
N GLU A 127 -5.81 10.23 -1.53
CA GLU A 127 -6.26 11.20 -2.52
C GLU A 127 -6.35 10.54 -3.88
N MET A 128 -7.37 10.92 -4.64
CA MET A 128 -7.51 10.49 -6.02
C MET A 128 -6.44 11.22 -6.84
N THR A 129 -5.31 10.56 -7.13
CA THR A 129 -4.38 11.06 -8.14
C THR A 129 -5.04 10.97 -9.52
N PHE A 130 -5.72 12.06 -9.89
CA PHE A 130 -6.53 12.27 -11.09
C PHE A 130 -5.78 11.97 -12.41
N ALA A 131 -4.44 11.89 -12.41
CA ALA A 131 -3.62 11.73 -13.60
C ALA A 131 -3.53 10.29 -14.15
N LEU A 132 -3.82 9.27 -13.32
CA LEU A 132 -3.68 7.85 -13.68
C LEU A 132 -4.96 7.21 -14.22
N ILE A 133 -6.08 7.96 -14.22
CA ILE A 133 -7.44 7.46 -14.43
C ILE A 133 -7.98 7.81 -15.84
N ASN A 134 -7.33 8.73 -16.54
CA ASN A 134 -7.84 9.32 -17.78
C ASN A 134 -7.41 8.61 -19.09
N ASP A 135 -6.55 7.59 -19.02
CA ASP A 135 -6.36 6.74 -20.20
C ASP A 135 -7.50 5.72 -20.24
N ASN A 136 -8.41 5.92 -21.18
CA ASN A 136 -9.51 5.04 -21.58
C ASN A 136 -9.05 3.65 -22.06
N ASP A 137 -7.84 3.23 -21.73
CA ASP A 137 -7.26 1.96 -22.16
C ASP A 137 -7.76 0.84 -21.24
N ASN A 138 -9.01 0.44 -21.52
CA ASN A 138 -9.54 -0.90 -21.33
C ASN A 138 -9.09 -1.64 -20.06
N ARG A 139 -9.33 -1.03 -18.89
CA ARG A 139 -8.96 -1.55 -17.55
C ARG A 139 -9.49 -2.96 -17.25
N ALA A 140 -10.52 -3.39 -17.97
CA ALA A 140 -11.09 -4.73 -17.86
C ALA A 140 -10.29 -5.83 -18.59
N ASN A 141 -9.39 -5.45 -19.51
CA ASN A 141 -8.67 -6.39 -20.38
C ASN A 141 -7.14 -6.22 -20.37
N ASN A 142 -6.58 -5.42 -19.46
CA ASN A 142 -5.13 -5.33 -19.30
C ASN A 142 -4.64 -6.45 -18.36
N PRO A 143 -3.95 -7.49 -18.85
CA PRO A 143 -3.48 -8.62 -18.03
C PRO A 143 -2.42 -8.23 -16.99
N ASP A 144 -1.78 -7.05 -17.14
CA ASP A 144 -0.84 -6.49 -16.16
C ASP A 144 -1.51 -5.65 -15.06
N LEU A 145 -2.82 -5.38 -15.19
CA LEU A 145 -3.65 -4.74 -14.17
C LEU A 145 -4.71 -5.75 -13.69
N PRO A 146 -4.45 -6.57 -12.66
CA PRO A 146 -5.48 -7.38 -12.02
C PRO A 146 -6.42 -6.45 -11.23
N TYR A 147 -7.24 -5.72 -11.97
CA TYR A 147 -8.02 -4.58 -11.51
C TYR A 147 -9.47 -5.00 -11.27
N ASN A 148 -9.82 -5.10 -9.99
CA ASN A 148 -11.11 -4.61 -9.52
C ASN A 148 -10.90 -3.12 -9.16
N PRO A 149 -11.80 -2.19 -9.52
CA PRO A 149 -11.39 -0.81 -9.73
C PRO A 149 -10.88 0.05 -8.59
N ASP A 150 -11.06 -0.33 -7.35
CA ASP A 150 -10.62 0.56 -6.27
C ASP A 150 -9.95 -0.26 -5.20
N PRO A 151 -8.61 -0.20 -5.08
CA PRO A 151 -8.07 -0.18 -3.75
C PRO A 151 -8.70 1.02 -3.06
N LYS A 152 -9.82 0.81 -2.35
CA LYS A 152 -10.58 1.89 -1.69
C LYS A 152 -9.57 2.78 -1.00
N PHE A 153 -9.53 4.05 -1.37
CA PHE A 153 -8.52 4.98 -0.86
C PHE A 153 -8.51 4.95 0.67
N ALA A 154 -7.35 5.26 1.25
CA ALA A 154 -7.10 5.10 2.67
C ALA A 154 -7.39 3.68 3.24
N SER A 155 -7.29 2.61 2.45
CA SER A 155 -7.39 1.23 2.94
C SER A 155 -6.05 0.67 3.41
N THR A 156 -6.09 -0.11 4.48
CA THR A 156 -4.94 -0.88 4.99
C THR A 156 -4.86 -2.27 4.36
N ALA A 157 -3.76 -2.97 4.62
CA ALA A 157 -3.60 -4.39 4.25
C ALA A 157 -4.70 -5.29 4.83
N LEU A 158 -5.23 -4.97 6.02
CA LEU A 158 -6.32 -5.71 6.63
C LEU A 158 -7.64 -5.53 5.88
N HIS A 159 -7.94 -4.32 5.37
CA HIS A 159 -9.10 -4.10 4.49
C HIS A 159 -9.01 -5.00 3.25
N ALA A 160 -7.83 -5.05 2.62
CA ALA A 160 -7.60 -5.86 1.43
C ALA A 160 -7.77 -7.36 1.71
N ALA A 161 -7.13 -7.87 2.76
CA ALA A 161 -7.21 -9.28 3.14
C ALA A 161 -8.64 -9.69 3.48
N SER A 162 -9.37 -8.87 4.24
CA SER A 162 -10.78 -9.11 4.55
C SER A 162 -11.66 -9.10 3.31
N PHE A 163 -11.50 -8.13 2.40
CA PHE A 163 -12.28 -8.04 1.17
C PHE A 163 -12.08 -9.26 0.25
N ASN A 164 -10.87 -9.83 0.21
CA ASN A 164 -10.51 -10.95 -0.66
C ASN A 164 -10.61 -12.32 0.02
N ASN A 165 -11.17 -12.41 1.23
CA ASN A 165 -11.31 -13.66 2.00
C ASN A 165 -9.97 -14.35 2.32
N ASN A 166 -8.90 -13.59 2.51
CA ASN A 166 -7.58 -14.13 2.82
C ASN A 166 -7.44 -14.33 4.34
N LEU A 167 -8.18 -15.31 4.88
CA LEU A 167 -8.30 -15.51 6.33
C LEU A 167 -6.96 -15.67 7.06
N GLU A 168 -6.00 -16.38 6.46
CA GLU A 168 -4.67 -16.56 7.07
C GLU A 168 -3.93 -15.22 7.24
N VAL A 169 -3.97 -14.37 6.20
CA VAL A 169 -3.44 -13.02 6.26
C VAL A 169 -4.20 -12.16 7.27
N VAL A 170 -5.53 -12.26 7.33
CA VAL A 170 -6.36 -11.53 8.33
C VAL A 170 -5.93 -11.90 9.75
N LYS A 171 -5.83 -13.19 10.06
CA LYS A 171 -5.38 -13.68 11.37
C LYS A 171 -4.00 -13.14 11.72
N TYR A 172 -3.06 -13.24 10.78
CA TYR A 172 -1.70 -12.79 10.96
C TYR A 172 -1.60 -11.27 11.17
N LEU A 173 -2.30 -10.46 10.37
CA LEU A 173 -2.30 -9.00 10.51
C LEU A 173 -2.88 -8.58 11.87
N ILE A 174 -3.95 -9.24 12.34
CA ILE A 174 -4.53 -9.00 13.67
C ILE A 174 -3.54 -9.33 14.78
N ASP A 175 -2.84 -10.47 14.69
CA ASP A 175 -1.77 -10.85 15.63
C ASP A 175 -0.64 -9.79 15.69
N LYS A 176 -0.35 -9.13 14.56
CA LYS A 176 0.63 -8.04 14.46
C LYS A 176 0.07 -6.66 14.81
N GLY A 177 -1.13 -6.55 15.38
CA GLY A 177 -1.69 -5.27 15.84
C GLY A 177 -2.34 -4.42 14.75
N ALA A 178 -2.83 -5.05 13.67
CA ALA A 178 -3.64 -4.35 12.69
C ALA A 178 -4.92 -3.77 13.34
N ASN A 179 -5.16 -2.48 13.14
CA ASN A 179 -6.33 -1.78 13.65
C ASN A 179 -7.54 -2.10 12.75
N TYR A 180 -8.41 -2.98 13.25
CA TYR A 180 -9.64 -3.41 12.60
C TYR A 180 -10.81 -2.41 12.71
N PHE A 181 -10.58 -1.24 13.30
CA PHE A 181 -11.51 -0.10 13.33
C PHE A 181 -11.11 1.03 12.38
N LEU A 182 -9.91 1.01 11.78
CA LEU A 182 -9.53 2.01 10.79
C LEU A 182 -10.55 2.02 9.65
N ARG A 183 -11.01 3.21 9.28
CA ARG A 183 -11.95 3.38 8.18
C ARG A 183 -11.19 3.81 6.92
N ASN A 184 -11.53 3.18 5.81
CA ASN A 184 -11.11 3.67 4.50
C ASN A 184 -11.93 4.91 4.10
N GLN A 185 -11.67 5.47 2.91
CA GLN A 185 -12.34 6.67 2.42
C GLN A 185 -13.86 6.49 2.21
N LEU A 186 -14.35 5.26 2.07
CA LEU A 186 -15.79 4.97 2.04
C LEU A 186 -16.42 4.85 3.44
N GLY A 187 -15.64 5.11 4.49
CA GLY A 187 -16.08 4.97 5.87
C GLY A 187 -16.17 3.53 6.34
N GLU A 188 -15.63 2.56 5.60
CA GLU A 188 -15.74 1.14 5.94
C GLU A 188 -14.56 0.64 6.77
N THR A 189 -14.83 -0.22 7.75
CA THR A 189 -13.79 -0.96 8.49
C THR A 189 -13.41 -2.26 7.78
N PRO A 190 -12.24 -2.86 8.10
CA PRO A 190 -11.87 -4.18 7.56
C PRO A 190 -12.90 -5.27 7.84
N ILE A 191 -13.59 -5.20 8.99
CA ILE A 191 -14.66 -6.15 9.33
C ILE A 191 -15.83 -6.02 8.33
N GLN A 192 -16.20 -4.78 7.98
CA GLN A 192 -17.25 -4.50 7.00
C GLN A 192 -16.84 -4.92 5.58
N ASN A 193 -15.56 -4.80 5.21
CA ASN A 193 -15.07 -5.34 3.94
C ASN A 193 -15.18 -6.86 3.85
N GLY A 194 -15.10 -7.57 4.99
CA GLY A 194 -15.29 -9.01 5.09
C GLY A 194 -16.75 -9.46 5.23
N LYS A 195 -17.76 -8.59 5.08
CA LYS A 195 -19.16 -8.89 5.42
C LYS A 195 -19.77 -10.07 4.66
N ASN A 196 -19.29 -10.33 3.44
CA ASN A 196 -19.78 -11.41 2.59
C ASN A 196 -18.98 -12.71 2.76
N HIS A 197 -17.99 -12.74 3.66
CA HIS A 197 -17.08 -13.86 3.86
C HIS A 197 -17.30 -14.47 5.24
N GLN A 198 -18.06 -15.57 5.30
CA GLN A 198 -18.47 -16.20 6.55
C GLN A 198 -17.27 -16.51 7.46
N ALA A 199 -16.18 -17.05 6.92
CA ALA A 199 -14.99 -17.39 7.71
C ALA A 199 -14.30 -16.16 8.32
N ILE A 200 -14.32 -15.00 7.64
CA ILE A 200 -13.83 -13.74 8.18
C ILE A 200 -14.76 -13.25 9.30
N GLN A 201 -16.08 -13.32 9.08
CA GLN A 201 -17.08 -12.93 10.09
C GLN A 201 -16.99 -13.79 11.34
N ASP A 202 -16.86 -15.11 11.19
CA ASP A 202 -16.73 -16.04 12.30
C ASP A 202 -15.44 -15.80 13.07
N TYR A 203 -14.31 -15.57 12.38
CA TYR A 203 -13.07 -15.20 13.04
C TYR A 203 -13.19 -13.91 13.85
N PHE A 204 -13.76 -12.84 13.27
CA PHE A 204 -13.94 -11.58 14.02
C PHE A 204 -14.93 -11.73 15.17
N LYS A 205 -16.00 -12.52 15.02
CA LYS A 205 -16.90 -12.86 16.14
C LYS A 205 -16.13 -13.61 17.21
N ASP A 206 -15.40 -14.67 16.89
CA ASP A 206 -14.66 -15.47 17.87
C ASP A 206 -13.52 -14.69 18.53
N PHE A 207 -12.91 -13.75 17.82
CA PHE A 207 -11.86 -12.88 18.35
C PHE A 207 -12.43 -11.81 19.28
N LEU A 208 -13.57 -11.21 18.91
CA LEU A 208 -14.20 -10.14 19.69
C LEU A 208 -15.04 -10.71 20.84
N VAL A 209 -15.80 -11.78 20.67
CA VAL A 209 -16.73 -12.31 21.69
C VAL A 209 -16.06 -12.57 23.06
N PRO A 210 -14.89 -13.23 23.18
CA PRO A 210 -14.20 -13.39 24.47
C PRO A 210 -13.76 -12.07 25.12
N SER A 211 -13.54 -11.04 24.30
CA SER A 211 -13.19 -9.69 24.75
C SER A 211 -14.43 -8.84 25.13
N TYR A 212 -15.65 -9.32 24.83
CA TYR A 212 -16.92 -8.59 24.93
C TYR A 212 -18.00 -9.32 25.76
N THR A 213 -17.77 -10.55 26.22
CA THR A 213 -18.79 -11.35 26.91
C THR A 213 -18.89 -11.07 28.41
N THR A 214 -19.78 -10.13 28.74
CA THR A 214 -20.80 -10.40 29.77
C THR A 214 -22.23 -10.43 29.21
N ILE A 215 -22.45 -10.24 27.89
CA ILE A 215 -23.80 -10.12 27.31
C ILE A 215 -24.00 -11.06 26.10
N PRO A 216 -24.97 -12.00 26.14
CA PRO A 216 -25.37 -12.79 24.98
C PRO A 216 -26.06 -11.91 23.92
N ASN A 217 -25.80 -12.15 22.63
CA ASN A 217 -26.35 -11.44 21.45
C ASN A 217 -25.78 -10.06 21.09
N ALA A 218 -24.54 -9.72 21.48
CA ALA A 218 -23.91 -8.48 21.03
C ALA A 218 -23.58 -8.49 19.52
N SER A 219 -24.07 -7.50 18.78
CA SER A 219 -23.63 -7.18 17.41
C SER A 219 -22.16 -6.77 17.39
N LEU A 220 -21.45 -6.99 16.27
CA LEU A 220 -20.06 -6.55 16.10
C LEU A 220 -19.93 -5.04 16.39
N PRO A 221 -18.90 -4.61 17.15
CA PRO A 221 -18.66 -3.22 17.48
C PRO A 221 -18.38 -2.38 16.24
N THR A 222 -19.00 -1.20 16.16
CA THR A 222 -18.75 -0.23 15.09
C THR A 222 -17.72 0.83 15.46
N GLU A 223 -17.27 0.87 16.71
CA GLU A 223 -16.31 1.85 17.25
C GLU A 223 -15.37 1.22 18.30
N PRO A 224 -14.19 1.83 18.56
CA PRO A 224 -13.27 1.38 19.59
C PRO A 224 -13.92 1.42 20.99
N ILE A 225 -13.81 0.33 21.75
CA ILE A 225 -14.17 0.37 23.17
C ILE A 225 -13.00 0.97 23.93
N LEU A 226 -13.22 2.16 24.51
CA LEU A 226 -12.35 2.72 25.54
C LEU A 226 -12.63 1.96 26.83
N ASP A 227 -11.86 0.91 27.10
CA ASP A 227 -11.97 0.19 28.36
C ASP A 227 -11.48 1.12 29.49
N CYS A 228 -12.38 1.53 30.38
CA CYS A 228 -12.08 2.43 31.48
C CYS A 228 -11.35 1.76 32.65
N HIS A 229 -11.06 0.46 32.56
CA HIS A 229 -10.31 -0.27 33.58
C HIS A 229 -9.25 -1.21 32.98
N ASP A 230 -8.09 -0.64 32.67
CA ASP A 230 -6.76 -1.28 32.64
C ASP A 230 -6.69 -2.78 32.32
N ARG A 231 -6.46 -3.12 31.04
CA ARG A 231 -5.40 -4.07 30.63
C ARG A 231 -4.73 -3.62 29.33
N LYS A 232 -3.89 -2.59 29.47
CA LYS A 232 -2.80 -2.14 28.59
C LYS A 232 -3.12 -1.89 27.10
N PRO A 233 -2.86 -0.67 26.60
CA PRO A 233 -2.78 -0.45 25.16
C PRO A 233 -1.53 -1.19 24.64
N TYR A 234 -1.69 -2.11 23.69
CA TYR A 234 -0.54 -2.56 22.90
C TYR A 234 -0.14 -1.43 21.95
N ASN A 235 0.64 -0.50 22.49
CA ASN A 235 1.54 0.42 21.81
C ASN A 235 2.60 0.88 22.81
N CYS A 236 3.71 0.17 22.87
CA CYS A 236 5.03 0.51 23.40
C CYS A 236 5.89 -0.68 22.95
N ILE A 237 6.75 -0.64 21.92
CA ILE A 237 7.68 0.34 21.37
C ILE A 237 7.91 -0.02 19.90
#